data_AF-A0A550H5S9-F1
#
_entry.id   AF-A0A550H5S9-F1
#
_cell.length_a   1.000
_cell.length_b   1.000
_cell.length_c   1.000
_cell.angle_alpha   90.00
_cell.angle_beta   90.00
_cell.angle_gamma   90.00
#
_symmetry.space_group_name_H-M   'P 1'
#
loop_
_entity.id
_entity.type
_entity.pdbx_description
1 polymer ?
#
loop_
_entity_poly.entity_id
_entity_poly.type
_entity_poly.pdbx_seq_one_letter_code
_entity_poly.pdbx_strand_id
1 'polypeptide(L)'
;MRYNVDNTERLKKFVELVRDKPMPTGAASVDWLKANDFKDRQDAQFLEILELLNFVDAGRKPNQSWAAFQDKSKTTSVMAKNLREAYSFMFQKYPDASNQSDANLQQIFVDRKFGKDQAGRAVKTFKTLLRFAGWM
;
A
#
# COMPACT_ATOMS: atom_id res chain seq x y z
N MET A 1 -12.08 -1.27 1.76
CA MET A 1 -11.67 -2.50 1.04
C MET A 1 -10.20 -2.34 0.72
N ARG A 2 -9.34 -3.08 1.42
CA ARG A 2 -7.95 -2.66 1.70
C ARG A 2 -7.00 -2.62 0.50
N TYR A 3 -7.39 -3.12 -0.67
CA TYR A 3 -6.48 -3.38 -1.79
C TYR A 3 -6.58 -2.38 -2.95
N ASN A 4 -7.50 -1.43 -2.90
CA ASN A 4 -7.70 -0.50 -4.00
C ASN A 4 -7.81 0.93 -3.50
N VAL A 5 -7.21 1.84 -4.26
CA VAL A 5 -7.37 3.29 -4.08
C VAL A 5 -7.91 3.93 -5.36
N ASP A 6 -8.55 5.08 -5.20
CA ASP A 6 -9.12 5.82 -6.33
C ASP A 6 -8.08 6.63 -7.12
N ASN A 7 -6.96 7.03 -6.49
CA ASN A 7 -5.94 7.85 -7.11
C ASN A 7 -4.52 7.36 -6.79
N THR A 8 -3.83 6.81 -7.80
CA THR A 8 -2.48 6.25 -7.68
C THR A 8 -1.39 7.31 -7.55
N GLU A 9 -1.58 8.51 -8.12
CA GLU A 9 -0.63 9.62 -7.95
C GLU A 9 -0.66 10.14 -6.51
N ARG A 10 -1.85 10.24 -5.92
CA ARG A 10 -1.99 10.55 -4.49
C ARG A 10 -1.42 9.45 -3.61
N LEU A 11 -1.60 8.17 -3.98
CA LEU A 11 -0.97 7.05 -3.27
C LEU A 11 0.56 7.14 -3.29
N LYS A 12 1.16 7.48 -4.44
CA LYS A 12 2.61 7.68 -4.52
C LYS A 12 3.07 8.74 -3.52
N LYS A 13 2.43 9.91 -3.53
CA LYS A 13 2.71 11.00 -2.57
C LYS A 13 2.50 10.55 -1.13
N PHE A 14 1.50 9.71 -0.87
CA PHE A 14 1.24 9.19 0.46
C PHE A 14 2.36 8.26 0.94
N VAL A 15 2.85 7.35 0.10
CA VAL A 15 3.96 6.47 0.47
C VAL A 15 5.26 7.27 0.68
N GLU A 16 5.47 8.33 -0.10
CA GLU A 16 6.57 9.30 0.12
C GLU A 16 6.42 10.03 1.46
N LEU A 17 5.21 10.49 1.82
CA LEU A 17 4.91 11.06 3.14
C LEU A 17 5.30 10.07 4.26
N VAL A 18 4.88 8.82 4.13
CA VAL A 18 5.16 7.75 5.11
C VAL A 18 6.66 7.50 5.25
N ARG A 19 7.42 7.55 4.15
CA ARG A 19 8.89 7.36 4.16
C ARG A 19 9.63 8.56 4.75
N ASP A 20 9.23 9.78 4.41
CA ASP A 20 10.08 10.96 4.53
C ASP A 20 9.70 11.91 5.68
N LYS A 21 8.49 11.81 6.23
CA LYS A 21 8.03 12.68 7.34
C LYS A 21 8.01 11.94 8.68
N PRO A 22 8.16 12.65 9.81
CA PRO A 22 8.02 12.03 11.12
C PRO A 22 6.69 11.27 11.28
N MET A 23 6.76 10.10 11.91
CA MET A 23 5.58 9.32 12.28
C MET A 23 4.66 10.14 13.20
N PRO A 24 3.33 9.94 13.15
CA PRO A 24 2.43 10.56 14.12
C PRO A 24 2.80 10.16 15.55
N THR A 25 2.64 11.08 16.51
CA THR A 25 2.87 10.81 17.94
C THR A 25 1.86 9.83 18.54
N GLY A 26 0.72 9.61 17.86
CA GLY A 26 -0.30 8.64 18.21
C GLY A 26 -0.72 7.81 17.00
N ALA A 27 -2.01 7.49 16.92
CA ALA A 27 -2.56 6.78 15.77
C ALA A 27 -2.49 7.63 14.50
N ALA A 28 -2.12 7.01 13.37
CA ALA A 28 -2.37 7.58 12.06
C ALA A 28 -3.88 7.76 11.87
N SER A 29 -4.30 9.00 11.63
CA SER A 29 -5.70 9.40 11.63
C SER A 29 -6.02 10.29 10.43
N VAL A 30 -7.30 10.56 10.22
CA VAL A 30 -7.75 11.51 9.20
C VAL A 30 -7.22 12.92 9.49
N ASP A 31 -7.07 13.29 10.76
CA ASP A 31 -6.53 14.61 11.11
C ASP A 31 -5.02 14.69 10.86
N TRP A 32 -4.28 13.60 11.09
CA TRP A 32 -2.88 13.52 10.67
C TRP A 32 -2.73 13.61 9.15
N LEU A 33 -3.61 12.94 8.38
CA LEU A 33 -3.66 13.07 6.93
C LEU A 33 -3.88 14.53 6.51
N LYS A 34 -4.90 15.20 7.07
CA LYS A 34 -5.19 16.62 6.77
C LYS A 34 -4.04 17.54 7.11
N ALA A 35 -3.35 17.29 8.22
CA ALA A 35 -2.16 18.05 8.63
C ALA A 35 -0.98 17.89 7.67
N ASN A 36 -0.97 16.83 6.86
CA ASN A 36 0.01 16.56 5.81
C ASN A 36 -0.55 16.76 4.39
N ASP A 37 -1.57 17.62 4.25
CA ASP A 37 -2.21 18.00 2.97
C ASP A 37 -2.98 16.88 2.24
N PHE A 38 -3.37 15.84 2.96
CA PHE A 38 -4.33 14.82 2.51
C PHE A 38 -5.73 15.17 3.03
N LYS A 39 -6.40 16.10 2.34
CA LYS A 39 -7.70 16.68 2.73
C LYS A 39 -8.89 16.14 1.93
N ASP A 40 -8.65 15.32 0.91
CA ASP A 40 -9.71 14.78 0.06
C ASP A 40 -10.46 13.66 0.79
N ARG A 41 -11.78 13.56 0.56
CA ARG A 41 -12.62 12.51 1.17
C ARG A 41 -12.06 11.10 0.97
N GLN A 42 -11.44 10.86 -0.18
CA GLN A 42 -10.90 9.56 -0.57
C GLN A 42 -9.57 9.25 0.13
N ASP A 43 -8.86 10.24 0.70
CA ASP A 43 -7.55 10.02 1.33
C ASP A 43 -7.63 9.13 2.58
N ALA A 44 -8.80 9.05 3.21
CA ALA A 44 -9.01 8.18 4.36
C ALA A 44 -8.70 6.69 4.04
N GLN A 45 -8.81 6.28 2.77
CA GLN A 45 -8.44 4.92 2.34
C GLN A 45 -6.94 4.62 2.50
N PHE A 46 -6.07 5.63 2.57
CA PHE A 46 -4.64 5.44 2.78
C PHE A 46 -4.31 4.90 4.18
N LEU A 47 -5.18 5.12 5.16
CA LEU A 47 -5.04 4.48 6.47
C LEU A 47 -5.22 2.96 6.37
N GLU A 48 -6.12 2.48 5.50
CA GLU A 48 -6.26 1.04 5.22
C GLU A 48 -5.02 0.46 4.55
N ILE A 49 -4.30 1.26 3.75
CA ILE A 49 -3.03 0.85 3.12
C ILE A 49 -1.92 0.69 4.16
N LEU A 50 -1.85 1.56 5.17
CA LEU A 50 -0.89 1.40 6.27
C LEU A 50 -1.12 0.10 7.03
N GLU A 51 -2.38 -0.21 7.34
CA GLU A 51 -2.75 -1.47 7.99
C GLU A 51 -2.42 -2.66 7.09
N LEU A 52 -2.77 -2.60 5.80
CA LEU A 52 -2.49 -3.66 4.83
C LEU A 52 -0.99 -3.98 4.76
N LEU A 53 -0.14 -2.95 4.71
CA LEU A 53 1.31 -3.07 4.60
C LEU A 53 2.00 -3.24 5.95
N ASN A 54 1.26 -3.47 7.04
CA ASN A 54 1.79 -3.68 8.38
C ASN A 54 2.72 -2.54 8.85
N PHE A 55 2.47 -1.30 8.43
CA PHE A 55 3.17 -0.12 8.96
C PHE A 55 2.54 0.39 10.26
N VAL A 56 1.31 0.01 10.52
CA VAL A 56 0.60 0.30 11.76
C VAL A 56 -0.03 -0.95 12.35
N ASP A 57 -0.31 -0.91 13.65
CA ASP A 57 -1.10 -1.93 14.33
C ASP A 57 -2.62 -1.78 14.09
N ALA A 58 -3.43 -2.62 14.75
CA ALA A 58 -4.88 -2.57 14.67
C ALA A 58 -5.49 -1.25 15.21
N GLY A 59 -4.76 -0.53 16.06
CA GLY A 59 -5.12 0.81 16.56
C GLY A 59 -4.55 1.94 15.71
N ARG A 60 -3.99 1.63 14.53
CA ARG A 60 -3.29 2.56 13.63
C ARG A 60 -2.06 3.24 14.23
N LYS A 61 -1.47 2.69 15.28
CA LYS A 61 -0.22 3.22 15.83
C LYS A 61 0.96 2.77 14.97
N PRO A 62 1.88 3.68 14.60
CA PRO A 62 3.09 3.32 13.87
C PRO A 62 3.90 2.25 14.62
N ASN A 63 4.49 1.33 13.86
CA ASN A 63 5.26 0.21 14.42
C ASN A 63 6.70 0.20 13.88
N GLN A 64 7.47 -0.83 14.25
CA GLN A 64 8.86 -0.98 13.82
C GLN A 64 9.01 -1.12 12.29
N SER A 65 8.02 -1.67 11.60
CA SER A 65 8.01 -1.79 10.14
C SER A 65 8.00 -0.41 9.48
N TRP A 66 7.20 0.52 9.99
CA TRP A 66 7.21 1.91 9.52
C TRP A 66 8.57 2.55 9.79
N ALA A 67 9.10 2.46 11.02
CA ALA A 67 10.41 3.00 11.34
C ALA A 67 11.53 2.45 10.42
N ALA A 68 11.51 1.13 10.15
CA ALA A 68 12.45 0.49 9.23
C ALA A 68 12.25 0.94 7.77
N PHE A 69 11.03 1.27 7.36
CA PHE A 69 10.77 1.80 6.02
C PHE A 69 11.34 3.20 5.81
N GLN A 70 11.39 4.04 6.87
CA GLN A 70 12.02 5.37 6.84
C GLN A 70 13.54 5.31 6.78
N ASP A 71 14.15 4.20 7.21
CA ASP A 71 15.58 3.94 7.00
C ASP A 71 15.82 3.69 5.50
N LYS A 72 16.46 4.66 4.84
CA LYS A 72 16.72 4.64 3.39
C LYS A 72 17.51 3.41 2.93
N SER A 73 18.29 2.78 3.82
CA SER A 73 19.02 1.55 3.49
C SER A 73 18.12 0.30 3.47
N LYS A 74 16.90 0.40 4.01
CA LYS A 74 15.93 -0.70 4.18
C LYS A 74 14.59 -0.47 3.48
N THR A 75 14.30 0.74 3.00
CA THR A 75 13.03 1.11 2.37
C THR A 75 12.52 0.06 1.37
N THR A 76 13.37 -0.36 0.42
CA THR A 76 12.98 -1.32 -0.63
C THR A 76 12.74 -2.71 -0.07
N SER A 77 13.61 -3.20 0.81
CA SER A 77 13.51 -4.55 1.38
C SER A 77 12.31 -4.68 2.33
N VAL A 78 12.01 -3.64 3.11
CA VAL A 78 10.83 -3.59 3.99
C VAL A 78 9.55 -3.55 3.16
N MET A 79 9.46 -2.69 2.14
CA MET A 79 8.28 -2.65 1.26
C MET A 79 8.08 -3.97 0.53
N ALA A 80 9.14 -4.57 -0.02
CA ALA A 80 9.11 -5.87 -0.69
C ALA A 80 8.58 -6.98 0.22
N LYS A 81 9.06 -7.05 1.47
CA LYS A 81 8.59 -8.00 2.47
C LYS A 81 7.10 -7.81 2.74
N ASN A 82 6.70 -6.58 3.10
CA ASN A 82 5.31 -6.28 3.47
C ASN A 82 4.36 -6.52 2.30
N LEU A 83 4.77 -6.24 1.06
CA LEU A 83 3.99 -6.53 -0.14
C LEU A 83 3.80 -8.03 -0.36
N ARG A 84 4.83 -8.86 -0.17
CA ARG A 84 4.70 -10.32 -0.28
C ARG A 84 3.74 -10.89 0.75
N GLU A 85 3.73 -10.34 1.97
CA GLU A 85 2.80 -10.76 3.02
C GLU A 85 1.36 -10.31 2.69
N ALA A 86 1.18 -9.02 2.41
CA ALA A 86 -0.11 -8.39 2.11
C ALA A 86 -0.78 -8.97 0.85
N TYR A 87 0.00 -9.26 -0.19
CA TYR A 87 -0.45 -9.80 -1.47
C TYR A 87 -0.01 -11.26 -1.66
N SER A 88 0.14 -12.02 -0.56
CA SER A 88 0.57 -13.43 -0.60
C SER A 88 -0.22 -14.28 -1.59
N PHE A 89 -1.53 -14.07 -1.69
CA PHE A 89 -2.40 -14.74 -2.67
C PHE A 89 -2.00 -14.50 -4.14
N MET A 90 -1.38 -13.36 -4.46
CA MET A 90 -0.83 -13.12 -5.80
C MET A 90 0.45 -13.92 -6.01
N PHE A 91 1.38 -13.84 -5.06
CA PHE A 91 2.68 -14.51 -5.15
C PHE A 91 2.59 -16.04 -5.06
N GLN A 92 1.54 -16.56 -4.42
CA GLN A 92 1.21 -17.99 -4.42
C GLN A 92 0.74 -18.48 -5.79
N LYS A 93 -0.06 -17.67 -6.50
CA LYS A 93 -0.57 -18.01 -7.85
C LYS A 93 0.50 -17.76 -8.93
N TYR A 94 1.24 -16.66 -8.81
CA TYR A 94 2.34 -16.29 -9.69
C TYR A 94 3.55 -15.90 -8.83
N PRO A 95 4.56 -16.77 -8.69
CA PRO A 95 5.78 -16.45 -7.95
C PRO A 95 6.48 -15.15 -8.43
N ASP A 96 6.30 -14.83 -9.71
CA ASP A 96 6.76 -13.62 -10.40
C ASP A 96 5.67 -12.54 -10.55
N ALA A 97 4.72 -12.44 -9.62
CA ALA A 97 3.57 -11.51 -9.70
C ALA A 97 3.95 -10.05 -10.03
N SER A 98 5.17 -9.61 -9.69
CA SER A 98 5.68 -8.28 -10.05
C SER A 98 5.81 -8.05 -11.56
N ASN A 99 5.96 -9.11 -12.35
CA ASN A 99 6.18 -9.09 -13.79
C ASN A 99 4.93 -9.51 -14.59
N GLN A 100 3.85 -9.87 -13.91
CA GLN A 100 2.63 -10.34 -14.54
C GLN A 100 1.84 -9.21 -15.23
N SER A 101 1.07 -9.61 -16.26
CA SER A 101 0.18 -8.69 -16.98
C SER A 101 -0.96 -8.19 -16.10
N ASP A 102 -1.49 -7.01 -16.41
CA ASP A 102 -2.64 -6.45 -15.70
C ASP A 102 -3.84 -7.41 -15.73
N ALA A 103 -4.08 -8.06 -16.88
CA ALA A 103 -5.17 -9.02 -17.05
C ALA A 103 -5.04 -10.23 -16.12
N ASN A 104 -3.83 -10.80 -16.01
CA ASN A 104 -3.58 -11.94 -15.12
C ASN A 104 -3.80 -11.55 -13.66
N LEU A 105 -3.24 -10.40 -13.24
CA LEU A 105 -3.37 -9.90 -11.87
C LEU A 105 -4.83 -9.53 -11.54
N GLN A 106 -5.56 -8.95 -12.49
CA GLN A 106 -6.96 -8.58 -12.34
C GLN A 106 -7.84 -9.81 -12.15
N GLN A 107 -7.58 -10.89 -12.91
CA GLN A 107 -8.33 -12.13 -12.78
C GLN A 107 -8.24 -12.71 -11.36
N ILE A 108 -7.08 -12.60 -10.69
CA ILE A 108 -6.93 -13.04 -9.29
C ILE A 108 -7.91 -12.33 -8.36
N PHE A 109 -8.07 -11.01 -8.51
CA PHE A 109 -9.02 -10.25 -7.71
C PHE A 109 -10.47 -10.59 -8.06
N VAL A 110 -10.78 -10.82 -9.33
CA VAL A 110 -12.12 -11.26 -9.78
C VAL A 110 -12.46 -12.63 -9.18
N ASP A 111 -11.51 -13.57 -9.17
CA ASP A 111 -11.67 -14.88 -8.53
C ASP A 111 -11.99 -14.73 -7.03
N ARG A 112 -11.44 -13.68 -6.39
CA ARG A 112 -11.71 -13.25 -5.02
C ARG A 112 -12.97 -12.36 -4.87
N LYS A 113 -13.86 -12.38 -5.86
CA LYS A 113 -15.17 -11.70 -5.87
C LYS A 113 -15.13 -10.18 -5.91
N PHE A 114 -14.03 -9.59 -6.37
CA PHE A 114 -13.98 -8.15 -6.67
C PHE A 114 -14.78 -7.89 -7.95
N GLY A 115 -15.51 -6.77 -7.99
CA GLY A 115 -16.07 -6.26 -9.25
C GLY A 115 -14.96 -5.90 -10.23
N LYS A 116 -15.21 -5.99 -11.55
CA LYS A 116 -14.18 -5.81 -12.60
C LYS A 116 -13.41 -4.49 -12.44
N ASP A 117 -14.12 -3.37 -12.23
CA ASP A 117 -13.49 -2.05 -12.07
C ASP A 117 -12.66 -1.96 -10.79
N GLN A 118 -13.15 -2.58 -9.72
CA GLN A 118 -12.45 -2.62 -8.45
C GLN A 118 -11.18 -3.48 -8.53
N ALA A 119 -11.24 -4.61 -9.23
CA ALA A 119 -10.09 -5.44 -9.52
C ALA A 119 -9.04 -4.65 -10.32
N GLY A 120 -9.48 -3.89 -11.34
CA GLY A 120 -8.59 -3.00 -12.10
C GLY A 120 -7.92 -1.94 -11.23
N ARG A 121 -8.67 -1.29 -10.32
CA ARG A 121 -8.08 -0.35 -9.34
C ARG A 121 -7.10 -1.04 -8.40
N ALA A 122 -7.42 -2.24 -7.93
CA ALA A 122 -6.55 -2.99 -7.04
C ALA A 122 -5.21 -3.38 -7.70
N VAL A 123 -5.23 -3.75 -8.98
CA VAL A 123 -4.00 -3.98 -9.76
C VAL A 123 -3.16 -2.70 -9.89
N LYS A 124 -3.79 -1.56 -10.18
CA LYS A 124 -3.10 -0.27 -10.25
C LYS A 124 -2.48 0.13 -8.91
N THR A 125 -3.19 -0.10 -7.80
CA THR A 125 -2.68 0.08 -6.43
C THR A 125 -1.47 -0.81 -6.19
N PHE A 126 -1.58 -2.11 -6.43
CA PHE A 126 -0.49 -3.06 -6.28
C PHE A 126 0.76 -2.64 -7.06
N LYS A 127 0.63 -2.37 -8.37
CA LYS A 127 1.75 -1.93 -9.20
C LYS A 127 2.35 -0.62 -8.72
N THR A 128 1.55 0.34 -8.29
CA THR A 128 2.07 1.59 -7.72
C THR A 128 2.97 1.32 -6.51
N LEU A 129 2.57 0.40 -5.63
CA LEU A 129 3.34 0.03 -4.45
C LEU A 129 4.63 -0.74 -4.79
N LEU A 130 4.64 -1.59 -5.82
CA LEU A 130 5.84 -2.34 -6.24
C LEU A 130 7.03 -1.42 -6.54
N ARG A 131 6.78 -0.20 -7.06
CA ARG A 131 7.81 0.79 -7.34
C ARG A 131 8.64 1.14 -6.10
N PHE A 132 8.05 1.08 -4.91
CA PHE A 132 8.72 1.34 -3.64
C PHE A 132 9.47 0.11 -3.09
N ALA A 133 9.19 -1.07 -3.63
CA ALA A 133 9.95 -2.30 -3.35
C ALA A 133 11.20 -2.45 -4.24
N GLY A 134 11.44 -1.51 -5.16
CA GLY A 134 12.50 -1.63 -6.17
C GLY A 134 12.17 -2.70 -7.23
N TRP A 135 10.89 -3.00 -7.42
CA TRP A 135 10.41 -3.84 -8.51
C TRP A 135 9.71 -2.95 -9.54
N MET A 136 10.14 -3.07 -10.81
CA MET A 136 9.96 -2.11 -11.92
C MET A 136 11.00 -0.99 -11.98
#